data_AF-A0A559KK49-F1
#
_entry.id   AF-A0A559KK49-F1
#
_cell.length_a   1.000
_cell.length_b   1.000
_cell.length_c   1.000
_cell.angle_alpha   90.00
_cell.angle_beta   90.00
_cell.angle_gamma   90.00
#
_symmetry.space_group_name_H-M   'P 1'
#
loop_
_entity.id
_entity.type
_entity.pdbx_description
1 polymer ?
#
loop_
_entity_poly.entity_id
_entity_poly.type
_entity_poly.pdbx_seq_one_letter_code
_entity_poly.pdbx_strand_id
1 'polypeptide(L)'
;MSSNSIEDLRSVRKEIGVDPKVILETSHGRRSLDVLELLAHAYANWDFVKRIEAAIPVNHGHPATAESVKVGKPDPTCYFLGHKSLGSDGHDGKTMLVIGDSPAGIKADKDAGSKVLGLVTSHTYEQVKSAGPDWIVKDLESVKILGKNGDKVLVEIRDTT
;
A
#
# COMPACT_ATOMS: atom_id res chain seq x y z
N MET A 1 -12.16 -7.30 -3.49
CA MET A 1 -11.30 -7.56 -2.30
C MET A 1 -11.00 -9.05 -2.29
N SER A 2 -9.74 -9.46 -2.39
CA SER A 2 -9.38 -10.89 -2.38
C SER A 2 -9.69 -11.48 -0.99
N SER A 3 -10.16 -12.72 -0.96
CA SER A 3 -10.64 -13.46 0.22
C SER A 3 -9.64 -13.60 1.37
N ASN A 4 -8.37 -13.24 1.16
CA ASN A 4 -7.25 -13.66 2.01
C ASN A 4 -6.78 -12.56 2.99
N SER A 5 -7.03 -11.27 2.70
CA SER A 5 -6.81 -10.16 3.66
C SER A 5 -7.80 -10.19 4.84
N ILE A 6 -8.93 -10.89 4.66
CA ILE A 6 -9.92 -11.13 5.70
C ILE A 6 -9.40 -12.15 6.74
N GLU A 7 -8.48 -13.04 6.40
CA GLU A 7 -8.00 -14.09 7.32
C GLU A 7 -7.00 -13.61 8.37
N ASP A 8 -6.13 -12.63 8.09
CA ASP A 8 -5.23 -12.07 9.11
C ASP A 8 -5.97 -11.16 10.10
N LEU A 9 -6.95 -10.39 9.62
CA LEU A 9 -7.92 -9.70 10.48
C LEU A 9 -8.67 -10.68 11.39
N ARG A 10 -8.85 -11.95 10.97
CA ARG A 10 -9.46 -13.00 11.82
C ARG A 10 -8.53 -13.59 12.89
N SER A 11 -7.22 -13.41 12.80
CA SER A 11 -6.30 -13.77 13.88
C SER A 11 -6.23 -12.63 14.89
N VAL A 12 -6.02 -11.40 14.40
CA VAL A 12 -6.00 -10.18 15.20
C VAL A 12 -7.34 -9.99 15.94
N ARG A 13 -8.51 -10.24 15.31
CA ARG A 13 -9.84 -10.16 15.98
C ARG A 13 -9.91 -11.00 17.25
N LYS A 14 -9.29 -12.19 17.25
CA LYS A 14 -9.42 -13.16 18.34
C LYS A 14 -8.57 -12.73 19.52
N GLU A 15 -7.49 -12.03 19.23
CA GLU A 15 -6.56 -11.52 20.23
C GLU A 15 -6.98 -10.18 20.80
N ILE A 16 -7.50 -9.24 19.99
CA ILE A 16 -7.93 -7.90 20.47
C ILE A 16 -9.42 -7.82 20.85
N GLY A 17 -10.23 -8.80 20.45
CA GLY A 17 -11.66 -8.85 20.80
C GLY A 17 -12.57 -7.86 20.07
N VAL A 18 -12.12 -7.26 18.97
CA VAL A 18 -12.87 -6.25 18.20
C VAL A 18 -13.44 -6.85 16.91
N ASP A 19 -14.67 -6.47 16.57
CA ASP A 19 -15.33 -6.91 15.33
C ASP A 19 -14.55 -6.44 14.08
N PRO A 20 -14.21 -7.35 13.13
CA PRO A 20 -13.50 -7.01 11.90
C PRO A 20 -14.13 -5.89 11.08
N LYS A 21 -15.46 -5.79 11.08
CA LYS A 21 -16.17 -4.73 10.35
C LYS A 21 -15.88 -3.36 10.96
N VAL A 22 -15.84 -3.29 12.29
CA VAL A 22 -15.50 -2.06 13.03
C VAL A 22 -14.05 -1.66 12.81
N ILE A 23 -13.12 -2.63 12.78
CA ILE A 23 -11.71 -2.38 12.45
C ILE A 23 -11.60 -1.80 11.04
N LEU A 24 -12.29 -2.40 10.06
CA LEU A 24 -12.24 -1.98 8.66
C LEU A 24 -12.83 -0.57 8.44
N GLU A 25 -13.96 -0.28 9.08
CA GLU A 25 -14.62 1.03 9.04
C GLU A 25 -13.75 2.11 9.69
N THR A 26 -13.03 1.76 10.77
CA THR A 26 -12.19 2.71 11.50
C THR A 26 -10.80 2.88 10.88
N SER A 27 -10.30 1.88 10.14
CA SER A 27 -8.94 1.89 9.59
C SER A 27 -8.73 2.78 8.38
N HIS A 28 -9.80 3.18 7.69
CA HIS A 28 -9.68 4.02 6.49
C HIS A 28 -8.98 5.35 6.82
N GLY A 29 -7.82 5.56 6.19
CA GLY A 29 -7.02 6.78 6.34
C GLY A 29 -6.30 6.94 7.69
N ARG A 30 -6.24 5.90 8.53
CA ARG A 30 -5.60 5.94 9.85
C ARG A 30 -4.40 5.01 9.92
N ARG A 31 -3.43 5.35 10.78
CA ARG A 31 -2.33 4.42 11.08
C ARG A 31 -2.85 3.29 11.96
N SER A 32 -2.21 2.12 11.88
CA SER A 32 -2.57 0.96 12.71
C SER A 32 -2.53 1.29 14.21
N LEU A 33 -1.59 2.13 14.65
CA LEU A 33 -1.56 2.62 16.03
C LEU A 33 -2.80 3.43 16.39
N ASP A 34 -3.19 4.40 15.55
CA ASP A 34 -4.36 5.27 15.79
C ASP A 34 -5.66 4.45 15.84
N VAL A 35 -5.76 3.37 15.05
CA VAL A 35 -6.90 2.44 15.09
C VAL A 35 -6.93 1.67 16.40
N LEU A 36 -5.77 1.20 16.88
CA LEU A 36 -5.66 0.48 18.15
C LEU A 36 -5.92 1.39 19.34
N GLU A 37 -5.46 2.65 19.32
CA GLU A 37 -5.77 3.61 20.39
C GLU A 37 -7.28 3.81 20.56
N LEU A 38 -8.02 3.73 19.45
CA LEU A 38 -9.46 3.98 19.40
C LEU A 38 -10.30 2.74 19.72
N LEU A 39 -9.86 1.55 19.29
CA LEU A 39 -10.66 0.33 19.36
C LEU A 39 -10.13 -0.71 20.36
N ALA A 40 -8.85 -0.68 20.68
CA ALA A 40 -8.16 -1.71 21.46
C ALA A 40 -6.97 -1.10 22.23
N HIS A 41 -7.25 -0.09 23.06
CA HIS A 41 -6.22 0.73 23.72
C HIS A 41 -5.15 -0.08 24.47
N ALA A 42 -5.52 -1.21 25.08
CA ALA A 42 -4.58 -2.12 25.75
C ALA A 42 -3.50 -2.72 24.83
N TYR A 43 -3.75 -2.73 23.52
CA TYR A 43 -2.86 -3.23 22.47
C TYR A 43 -2.21 -2.10 21.67
N ALA A 44 -2.52 -0.83 21.98
CA ALA A 44 -2.02 0.36 21.29
C ALA A 44 -0.57 0.67 21.67
N ASN A 45 0.34 -0.23 21.33
CA ASN A 45 1.77 -0.06 21.49
C ASN A 45 2.49 -0.50 20.22
N TRP A 46 3.66 0.10 20.01
CA TRP A 46 4.45 -0.15 18.82
C TRP A 46 4.91 -1.60 18.68
N ASP A 47 5.12 -2.33 19.78
CA ASP A 47 5.54 -3.74 19.71
C ASP A 47 4.43 -4.65 19.18
N PHE A 48 3.18 -4.35 19.53
CA PHE A 48 2.02 -5.03 18.99
C PHE A 48 1.78 -4.68 17.52
N VAL A 49 1.86 -3.39 17.15
CA VAL A 49 1.76 -2.92 15.75
C VAL A 49 2.80 -3.61 14.86
N LYS A 50 4.06 -3.63 15.30
CA LYS A 50 5.16 -4.33 14.62
C LYS A 50 4.82 -5.78 14.34
N ARG A 51 4.34 -6.50 15.36
CA ARG A 51 4.05 -7.93 15.24
C ARG A 51 2.93 -8.21 14.23
N ILE A 52 1.86 -7.43 14.24
CA ILE A 52 0.73 -7.64 13.32
C ILE A 52 1.08 -7.19 11.89
N GLU A 53 1.79 -6.09 11.72
CA GLU A 53 2.19 -5.59 10.40
C GLU A 53 3.30 -6.42 9.78
N ALA A 54 4.20 -7.03 10.57
CA ALA A 54 5.20 -7.97 10.08
C ALA A 54 4.60 -9.32 9.66
N ALA A 55 3.45 -9.70 10.23
CA ALA A 55 2.75 -10.93 9.86
C ALA A 55 2.12 -10.83 8.46
N ILE A 56 1.58 -9.65 8.08
CA ILE A 56 0.91 -9.45 6.79
C ILE A 56 1.85 -9.80 5.61
N PRO A 57 3.10 -9.32 5.56
CA PRO A 57 4.02 -9.67 4.50
C PRO A 57 4.52 -11.12 4.51
N VAL A 58 4.71 -11.68 5.71
CA VAL A 58 5.15 -13.08 5.89
C VAL A 58 4.05 -14.04 5.43
N ASN A 59 2.79 -13.70 5.66
CA ASN A 59 1.64 -14.53 5.36
C ASN A 59 1.07 -14.26 3.94
N HIS A 60 1.22 -13.05 3.40
CA HIS A 60 0.49 -12.61 2.20
C HIS A 60 1.32 -11.86 1.12
N GLY A 61 2.63 -11.63 1.31
CA GLY A 61 3.55 -11.08 0.29
C GLY A 61 4.75 -10.29 0.86
N HIS A 62 5.98 -10.56 0.43
CA HIS A 62 7.22 -10.20 1.16
C HIS A 62 7.46 -8.68 1.42
N PRO A 63 8.03 -8.28 2.59
CA PRO A 63 7.92 -6.91 3.12
C PRO A 63 8.85 -5.88 2.48
N ALA A 64 8.25 -4.83 1.93
CA ALA A 64 8.79 -3.49 1.95
C ALA A 64 8.04 -2.67 3.03
N THR A 65 8.29 -2.97 4.31
CA THR A 65 7.67 -2.23 5.43
C THR A 65 8.52 -1.01 5.79
N ALA A 66 7.96 -0.07 6.58
CA ALA A 66 8.70 1.11 7.05
C ALA A 66 9.97 0.73 7.84
N GLU A 67 9.97 -0.45 8.46
CA GLU A 67 11.09 -0.98 9.26
C GLU A 67 12.13 -1.72 8.41
N SER A 68 11.75 -2.13 7.19
CA SER A 68 12.67 -2.75 6.23
C SER A 68 13.70 -1.77 5.68
N VAL A 69 13.55 -0.48 5.98
CA VAL A 69 14.42 0.60 5.52
C VAL A 69 14.89 1.51 6.65
N LYS A 70 16.15 1.94 6.60
CA LYS A 70 16.72 2.90 7.56
C LYS A 70 16.23 4.33 7.32
N VAL A 71 15.79 4.63 6.10
CA VAL A 71 15.33 5.94 5.66
C VAL A 71 13.93 5.76 5.08
N GLY A 72 12.97 6.54 5.59
CA GLY A 72 11.61 6.53 5.07
C GLY A 72 11.50 7.26 3.72
N LYS A 73 10.32 7.14 3.09
CA LYS A 73 9.96 7.88 1.87
C LYS A 73 10.20 9.39 2.09
N PRO A 74 10.75 10.15 1.11
CA PRO A 74 10.84 9.81 -0.31
C PRO A 74 12.06 8.96 -0.72
N ASP A 75 12.82 8.39 0.21
CA ASP A 75 13.86 7.43 -0.14
C ASP A 75 13.26 6.18 -0.84
N PRO A 76 13.79 5.76 -2.01
CA PRO A 76 13.25 4.67 -2.82
C PRO A 76 13.62 3.26 -2.32
N THR A 77 14.45 3.14 -1.27
CA THR A 77 15.00 1.84 -0.84
C THR A 77 13.92 0.81 -0.54
N CYS A 78 12.77 1.24 -0.02
CA CYS A 78 11.67 0.33 0.30
C CYS A 78 11.14 -0.35 -0.96
N TYR A 79 11.06 0.37 -2.08
CA TYR A 79 10.57 -0.17 -3.33
C TYR A 79 11.60 -1.04 -4.05
N PHE A 80 12.90 -0.78 -3.90
CA PHE A 80 13.92 -1.71 -4.40
C PHE A 80 13.84 -3.08 -3.74
N LEU A 81 13.54 -3.12 -2.43
CA LEU A 81 13.30 -4.36 -1.70
C LEU A 81 12.04 -5.07 -2.23
N GLY A 82 10.98 -4.33 -2.50
CA GLY A 82 9.74 -4.85 -3.10
C GLY A 82 9.91 -5.36 -4.53
N HIS A 83 10.64 -4.66 -5.40
CA HIS A 83 10.88 -5.09 -6.79
C HIS A 83 11.67 -6.40 -6.85
N LYS A 84 12.69 -6.53 -6.00
CA LYS A 84 13.51 -7.74 -5.92
C LYS A 84 12.70 -8.96 -5.45
N SER A 85 11.63 -8.76 -4.69
CA SER A 85 10.83 -9.85 -4.12
C SER A 85 9.71 -10.34 -5.05
N LEU A 86 9.29 -9.54 -6.03
CA LEU A 86 8.19 -9.88 -6.95
C LEU A 86 8.59 -10.79 -8.13
N GLY A 87 9.88 -11.16 -8.29
CA GLY A 87 10.30 -12.20 -9.26
C GLY A 87 11.76 -12.15 -9.70
N SER A 88 12.27 -13.29 -10.21
CA SER A 88 13.65 -13.54 -10.66
C SER A 88 14.05 -12.88 -11.98
N ASP A 89 13.11 -12.26 -12.69
CA ASP A 89 13.34 -11.76 -14.05
C ASP A 89 13.80 -10.30 -14.09
N GLY A 90 14.08 -9.70 -12.92
CA GLY A 90 14.54 -8.32 -12.86
C GLY A 90 13.51 -7.40 -13.51
N HIS A 91 12.30 -7.36 -12.93
CA HIS A 91 11.36 -6.27 -13.21
C HIS A 91 12.09 -4.97 -12.91
N ASP A 92 12.66 -4.36 -13.94
CA ASP A 92 13.08 -2.98 -13.88
C ASP A 92 11.80 -2.18 -13.56
N GLY A 93 11.90 -1.15 -12.72
CA GLY A 93 10.71 -0.39 -12.29
C GLY A 93 9.81 0.04 -13.46
N LYS A 94 10.36 0.12 -14.68
CA LYS A 94 9.67 0.45 -15.92
C LYS A 94 8.50 -0.48 -16.26
N THR A 95 8.48 -1.72 -15.78
CA THR A 95 7.38 -2.67 -16.01
C THR A 95 6.35 -2.73 -14.88
N MET A 96 6.59 -2.04 -13.77
CA MET A 96 5.73 -2.00 -12.60
C MET A 96 4.83 -0.77 -12.62
N LEU A 97 3.52 -0.99 -12.50
CA LEU A 97 2.56 0.06 -12.17
C LEU A 97 2.35 0.09 -10.66
N VAL A 98 2.72 1.21 -10.03
CA VAL A 98 2.42 1.49 -8.62
C VAL A 98 1.26 2.49 -8.55
N ILE A 99 0.36 2.26 -7.60
CA ILE A 99 -0.78 3.14 -7.35
C ILE A 99 -0.63 3.71 -5.94
N GLY A 100 -0.71 5.04 -5.80
CA GLY A 100 -0.53 5.69 -4.50
C GLY A 100 -0.99 7.15 -4.49
N ASP A 101 -1.20 7.69 -3.30
CA ASP A 101 -1.80 9.02 -3.10
C ASP A 101 -0.92 9.97 -2.26
N SER A 102 0.15 9.45 -1.64
CA SER A 102 1.08 10.25 -0.84
C SER A 102 2.21 10.84 -1.71
N PRO A 103 2.48 12.16 -1.65
CA PRO A 103 3.57 12.77 -2.40
C PRO A 103 4.95 12.16 -2.13
N ALA A 104 5.23 11.77 -0.88
CA ALA A 104 6.49 11.12 -0.52
C ALA A 104 6.60 9.72 -1.14
N GLY A 105 5.52 8.94 -1.15
CA GLY A 105 5.48 7.63 -1.80
C GLY A 105 5.64 7.71 -3.30
N ILE A 106 4.90 8.61 -3.95
CA ILE A 106 4.99 8.83 -5.41
C ILE A 106 6.44 9.17 -5.80
N LYS A 107 7.10 10.09 -5.09
CA LYS A 107 8.51 10.43 -5.38
C LYS A 107 9.44 9.23 -5.22
N ALA A 108 9.31 8.48 -4.12
CA ALA A 108 10.10 7.27 -3.90
C ALA A 108 9.83 6.20 -4.98
N ASP A 109 8.60 6.03 -5.45
CA ASP A 109 8.27 5.10 -6.53
C ASP A 109 8.87 5.54 -7.87
N LYS A 110 8.79 6.84 -8.18
CA LYS A 110 9.41 7.42 -9.38
C LYS A 110 10.94 7.28 -9.36
N ASP A 111 11.57 7.54 -8.22
CA ASP A 111 13.01 7.39 -8.01
C ASP A 111 13.42 5.90 -8.06
N ALA A 112 12.52 4.98 -7.71
CA ALA A 112 12.70 3.54 -7.90
C ALA A 112 12.51 3.07 -9.36
N GLY A 113 12.17 3.99 -10.27
CA GLY A 113 12.00 3.75 -11.70
C GLY A 113 10.60 3.31 -12.11
N SER A 114 9.62 3.33 -11.20
CA SER A 114 8.27 2.84 -11.44
C SER A 114 7.41 3.74 -12.32
N LYS A 115 6.42 3.13 -12.99
CA LYS A 115 5.25 3.86 -13.49
C LYS A 115 4.28 4.07 -12.35
N VAL A 116 3.81 5.30 -12.16
CA VAL A 116 2.99 5.66 -11.00
C VAL A 116 1.67 6.27 -11.42
N LEU A 117 0.58 5.70 -10.93
CA LEU A 117 -0.77 6.27 -10.97
C LEU A 117 -1.05 6.94 -9.62
N GLY A 118 -1.12 8.27 -9.62
CA GLY A 118 -1.46 9.10 -8.48
C GLY A 118 -2.97 9.10 -8.22
N LEU A 119 -3.39 8.94 -6.96
CA LEU A 119 -4.77 9.12 -6.53
C LEU A 119 -4.94 10.43 -5.75
N VAL A 120 -6.06 11.12 -5.94
CA VAL A 120 -6.42 12.36 -5.20
C VAL A 120 -7.37 12.03 -4.04
N THR A 121 -6.95 11.09 -3.19
CA THR A 121 -7.74 10.60 -2.05
C THR A 121 -7.36 11.27 -0.74
N SER A 122 -6.09 11.17 -0.32
CA SER A 122 -5.62 11.73 0.96
C SER A 122 -4.92 13.09 0.82
N HIS A 123 -4.57 13.50 -0.39
CA HIS A 123 -3.86 14.75 -0.70
C HIS A 123 -4.56 15.51 -1.82
N THR A 124 -4.32 16.82 -1.91
CA THR A 124 -4.90 17.62 -2.99
C THR A 124 -4.29 17.28 -4.34
N TYR A 125 -5.02 17.56 -5.43
CA TYR A 125 -4.52 17.35 -6.79
C TYR A 125 -3.16 18.02 -7.00
N GLU A 126 -2.98 19.26 -6.52
CA GLU A 126 -1.70 19.97 -6.65
C GLU A 126 -0.55 19.30 -5.89
N GLN A 127 -0.81 18.78 -4.68
CA GLN A 127 0.20 18.03 -3.93
C GLN A 127 0.60 16.74 -4.66
N VAL A 128 -0.37 15.99 -5.17
CA VAL A 128 -0.14 14.75 -5.94
C VAL A 128 0.59 15.06 -7.25
N LYS A 129 0.15 16.08 -7.99
CA LYS A 129 0.76 16.52 -9.25
C LYS A 129 2.20 16.96 -9.07
N SER A 130 2.49 17.71 -8.02
CA SER A 130 3.86 18.16 -7.71
C SER A 130 4.82 17.01 -7.40
N ALA A 131 4.32 15.81 -7.09
CA ALA A 131 5.12 14.62 -6.86
C ALA A 131 5.52 13.90 -8.15
N GLY A 132 4.95 14.26 -9.30
CA GLY A 132 5.33 13.76 -10.62
C GLY A 132 4.90 12.32 -10.97
N PRO A 133 3.67 11.87 -10.66
CA PRO A 133 3.17 10.59 -11.17
C PRO A 133 2.99 10.63 -12.70
N ASP A 134 2.91 9.47 -13.35
CA ASP A 134 2.69 9.38 -14.80
C ASP A 134 1.23 9.67 -15.18
N TRP A 135 0.30 9.35 -14.30
CA TRP A 135 -1.13 9.63 -14.45
C TRP A 135 -1.74 10.03 -13.10
N ILE A 136 -2.83 10.79 -13.13
CA ILE A 136 -3.58 11.17 -11.93
C ILE A 136 -5.06 10.87 -12.16
N VAL A 137 -5.67 10.20 -11.19
CA VAL A 137 -7.12 9.97 -11.14
C VAL A 137 -7.65 10.33 -9.76
N LYS A 138 -8.96 10.56 -9.67
CA LYS A 138 -9.59 10.90 -8.39
C LYS A 138 -9.47 9.76 -7.39
N ASP A 139 -9.79 8.54 -7.82
CA ASP A 139 -9.84 7.33 -7.00
C ASP A 139 -9.77 6.07 -7.88
N LEU A 140 -9.92 4.90 -7.27
CA LEU A 140 -9.81 3.61 -7.96
C LEU A 140 -11.03 3.27 -8.85
N GLU A 141 -12.14 3.99 -8.80
CA GLU A 141 -13.28 3.75 -9.72
C GLU A 141 -12.90 4.04 -11.18
N SER A 142 -11.93 4.93 -11.37
CA SER A 142 -11.30 5.25 -12.66
C SER A 142 -10.35 4.17 -13.17
N VAL A 143 -10.12 3.08 -12.43
CA VAL A 143 -9.17 2.01 -12.80
C VAL A 143 -9.89 0.67 -12.96
N LYS A 144 -9.64 -0.01 -14.08
CA LYS A 144 -10.21 -1.34 -14.33
C LYS A 144 -9.14 -2.31 -14.82
N ILE A 145 -9.06 -3.47 -14.19
CA ILE A 145 -8.25 -4.59 -14.69
C ILE A 145 -9.07 -5.28 -15.78
N LEU A 146 -8.55 -5.29 -17.01
CA LEU A 146 -9.20 -5.90 -18.16
C LEU A 146 -8.84 -7.37 -18.35
N GLY A 147 -7.67 -7.78 -17.86
CA GLY A 147 -7.23 -9.16 -17.95
C GLY A 147 -5.75 -9.35 -17.62
N LYS A 148 -5.29 -10.60 -17.70
CA LYS A 148 -3.90 -11.01 -17.50
C LYS A 148 -3.39 -11.68 -18.77
N ASN A 149 -2.17 -11.36 -19.18
CA ASN A 149 -1.49 -11.98 -20.31
C ASN A 149 -0.07 -12.39 -19.88
N GLY A 150 0.13 -13.69 -19.60
CA GLY A 150 1.35 -14.16 -18.94
C GLY A 150 1.53 -13.46 -17.59
N ASP A 151 2.70 -12.89 -17.32
CA ASP A 151 2.98 -12.16 -16.08
C ASP A 151 2.57 -10.67 -16.12
N LYS A 152 1.94 -10.23 -17.21
CA LYS A 152 1.49 -8.85 -17.37
C LYS A 152 0.00 -8.71 -17.08
N VAL A 153 -0.38 -7.57 -16.51
CA VAL A 153 -1.78 -7.19 -16.27
C VAL A 153 -2.16 -6.06 -17.24
N LEU A 154 -3.30 -6.19 -17.90
CA LEU A 154 -3.87 -5.13 -18.72
C LEU A 154 -4.79 -4.27 -17.84
N VAL A 155 -4.48 -2.97 -17.75
CA VAL A 155 -5.21 -2.01 -16.94
C VAL A 155 -5.75 -0.90 -17.84
N GLU A 156 -7.02 -0.58 -17.69
CA GLU A 156 -7.66 0.61 -18.25
C GLU A 156 -7.71 1.70 -17.18
N ILE A 157 -7.28 2.90 -17.55
CA ILE A 157 -7.34 4.10 -16.72
C ILE A 157 -8.22 5.12 -17.43
N ARG A 158 -9.25 5.61 -16.74
CA ARG A 158 -10.22 6.59 -17.25
C ARG A 158 -10.14 7.89 -16.47
N ASP A 159 -10.77 8.94 -16.97
CA ASP A 159 -10.94 10.22 -16.26
C ASP A 159 -9.62 10.83 -15.74
N THR A 160 -8.53 10.65 -16.49
CA THR A 160 -7.21 11.17 -16.13
C THR A 160 -7.16 12.69 -16.27
N THR A 161 -6.53 13.36 -15.31
CA THR A 161 -6.38 14.83 -15.26
C THR A 161 -4.92 15.27 -15.09
#